data_AF-A0A948KIQ8-F1
#
_entry.id   AF-A0A948KIQ8-F1
#
_cell.length_a   1.000
_cell.length_b   1.000
_cell.length_c   1.000
_cell.angle_alpha   90.00
_cell.angle_beta   90.00
_cell.angle_gamma   90.00
#
_symmetry.space_group_name_H-M   'P 1'
#
loop_
_entity.id
_entity.type
_entity.pdbx_description
1 polymer ?
#
loop_
_entity_poly.entity_id
_entity_poly.type
_entity_poly.pdbx_seq_one_letter_code
_entity_poly.pdbx_strand_id
1 'polypeptide(L)' 'MEQGDCDYIFYGHTHKPWIKERNGIKVVNPGTLIDNFGQSTFAFWDTDRGVLELKLLEKI' A
#
# COMPACT_ATOMS: atom_id res chain seq x y z
N MET A 1 2.29 -8.91 -14.72
CA MET A 1 0.87 -8.73 -15.07
C MET A 1 0.34 -7.55 -14.27
N GLU A 2 0.30 -6.38 -14.89
CA GLU A 2 -0.65 -5.31 -14.54
C GLU A 2 -1.66 -5.30 -15.70
N GLN A 3 -2.49 -6.35 -15.77
CA GLN A 3 -3.51 -6.53 -16.82
C GLN A 3 -4.80 -6.96 -16.12
N GLY A 4 -5.82 -6.13 -16.22
CA GLY A 4 -7.14 -6.27 -15.59
C GLY A 4 -7.77 -4.90 -15.32
N ASP A 5 -9.09 -4.80 -15.40
CA ASP A 5 -9.85 -3.57 -15.14
C ASP A 5 -9.90 -3.30 -13.62
N CYS A 6 -8.86 -2.67 -13.08
CA CYS A 6 -8.83 -2.29 -11.67
C CYS A 6 -8.11 -0.96 -11.46
N ASP A 7 -8.62 -0.17 -10.52
CA ASP A 7 -8.02 1.13 -10.16
C ASP A 7 -6.91 0.98 -9.10
N TYR A 8 -6.93 -0.12 -8.33
CA TYR A 8 -6.01 -0.38 -7.23
C TYR A 8 -5.51 -1.83 -7.22
N ILE A 9 -4.20 -2.01 -7.02
CA ILE A 9 -3.57 -3.32 -6.83
C ILE A 9 -2.79 -3.30 -5.51
N PHE A 10 -3.16 -4.18 -4.59
CA PHE A 10 -2.44 -4.39 -3.33
C PHE A 10 -1.62 -5.67 -3.41
N TYR A 11 -0.32 -5.59 -3.10
CA TYR A 11 0.53 -6.78 -2.98
C TYR A 11 1.65 -6.61 -1.97
N GLY A 12 2.07 -7.72 -1.35
CA GLY A 12 3.07 -7.73 -0.29
C GLY A 12 4.42 -8.33 -0.72
N HIS A 13 4.88 -9.33 0.03
CA HIS A 13 6.10 -10.13 -0.20
C HIS A 13 7.44 -9.42 0.05
N THR A 14 7.65 -8.20 -0.44
CA THR A 14 8.95 -7.52 -0.32
C THR A 14 9.20 -6.86 1.04
N HIS A 15 8.15 -6.74 1.87
CA HIS A 15 8.12 -6.06 3.17
C HIS A 15 8.47 -4.57 3.12
N LYS A 16 8.64 -3.97 1.93
CA LYS A 16 8.99 -2.57 1.75
C LYS A 16 7.72 -1.77 1.43
N PRO A 17 7.32 -0.79 2.26
CA PRO A 17 6.12 0.00 2.02
C PRO A 17 6.35 0.99 0.88
N TRP A 18 5.39 1.10 -0.05
CA TRP A 18 5.37 2.13 -1.10
C TRP A 18 4.02 2.20 -1.80
N ILE A 19 3.72 3.35 -2.38
CA ILE A 19 2.61 3.56 -3.32
C ILE A 19 3.22 4.06 -4.64
N LYS A 20 2.77 3.51 -5.76
CA LYS A 20 3.16 3.95 -7.11
C LYS A 20 1.93 4.02 -7.99
N GLU A 21 1.96 4.90 -8.97
CA GLU A 21 0.95 4.95 -10.03
C GLU A 21 1.56 4.49 -11.35
N ARG A 22 0.87 3.60 -12.05
CA ARG A 22 1.26 3.08 -13.37
C ARG A 22 0.02 2.94 -14.24
N ASN A 23 0.01 3.62 -15.39
CA ASN A 23 -1.10 3.56 -16.35
C ASN A 23 -2.48 3.86 -15.71
N GLY A 24 -2.55 4.80 -14.77
CA GLY A 24 -3.78 5.14 -14.04
C GLY A 24 -4.17 4.18 -12.92
N ILE A 25 -3.38 3.12 -12.69
CA ILE A 25 -3.60 2.14 -11.62
C ILE A 25 -2.70 2.49 -10.43
N LYS A 26 -3.28 2.59 -9.23
CA LYS A 26 -2.52 2.74 -7.98
C LYS A 26 -2.08 1.38 -7.48
N VAL A 27 -0.78 1.18 -7.43
CA VAL A 27 -0.13 -0.05 -6.99
C VAL A 27 0.47 0.16 -5.61
N VAL A 28 0.17 -0.73 -4.68
CA VAL A 28 0.39 -0.54 -3.25
C VAL A 28 1.10 -1.74 -2.67
N ASN A 29 2.19 -1.49 -1.96
CA ASN A 29 2.74 -2.44 -1.01
C ASN A 29 2.61 -1.85 0.39
N PRO A 30 1.81 -2.45 1.28
CA PRO A 30 1.59 -1.93 2.63
C PRO A 30 2.80 -2.14 3.56
N GLY A 31 3.81 -2.91 3.15
CA GLY A 31 4.95 -3.26 3.99
C GLY A 31 4.68 -4.48 4.87
N THR A 32 5.09 -4.41 6.13
CA THR A 32 4.92 -5.46 7.14
C THR A 32 4.37 -4.87 8.43
N LEU A 33 3.51 -5.63 9.11
CA LEU A 33 3.01 -5.28 10.45
C LEU A 33 3.94 -5.74 11.58
N ILE A 34 4.88 -6.63 11.27
CA ILE A 34 5.86 -7.17 12.22
C ILE A 34 7.22 -6.52 11.94
N ASP A 35 7.83 -5.99 12.99
CA ASP A 35 9.00 -5.09 13.00
C ASP A 35 10.34 -5.74 12.61
N ASN A 36 10.39 -7.07 12.46
CA ASN A 36 11.62 -7.80 12.14
C ASN A 36 12.31 -7.37 10.82
N PHE A 37 11.66 -6.55 10.00
CA PHE A 37 12.19 -6.07 8.71
C PHE A 37 12.23 -4.54 8.57
N GLY A 38 11.95 -3.78 9.64
CA GLY A 38 11.88 -2.31 9.61
C GLY A 38 10.70 -1.74 10.42
N GLN A 39 10.21 -0.56 10.04
CA GLN A 39 9.06 0.08 10.69
C GLN A 39 7.75 -0.63 10.34
N SER A 40 6.86 -0.77 11.34
CA SER A 40 5.57 -1.41 11.14
C SER A 40 4.66 -0.49 10.33
N THR A 41 4.16 -0.98 9.20
CA THR A 41 3.42 -0.17 8.23
C THR A 41 2.18 -0.89 7.72
N PHE A 42 1.17 -0.11 7.34
CA PHE A 42 -0.04 -0.59 6.67
C PHE A 42 -0.62 0.48 5.73
N ALA A 43 -1.50 0.06 4.82
CA ALA A 43 -2.24 0.98 3.97
C ALA A 43 -3.63 1.27 4.55
N PHE A 44 -4.02 2.54 4.60
CA PHE A 44 -5.38 2.98 4.92
C PHE A 44 -6.03 3.54 3.65
N TRP A 45 -7.17 2.99 3.27
CA TRP A 45 -7.93 3.42 2.10
C TRP A 45 -9.31 3.90 2.54
N ASP A 46 -9.53 5.20 2.39
CA ASP A 46 -10.85 5.84 2.48
C ASP A 46 -11.51 5.77 1.09
N THR A 47 -12.45 4.84 0.94
CA THR A 47 -13.13 4.58 -0.34
C THR A 47 -14.10 5.69 -0.72
N ASP A 48 -14.69 6.37 0.27
CA ASP A 48 -15.65 7.44 0.02
C ASP A 48 -14.96 8.71 -0.50
N ARG A 49 -13.75 8.97 -0.01
CA ARG A 49 -12.93 10.12 -0.43
C ARG A 49 -11.92 9.79 -1.52
N GLY A 50 -11.70 8.51 -1.83
CA GLY A 50 -10.66 8.05 -2.76
C GLY A 50 -9.23 8.32 -2.26
N VAL A 51 -9.05 8.47 -0.95
CA VAL A 51 -7.75 8.79 -0.33
C VAL A 51 -7.08 7.49 0.12
N LEU A 52 -5.84 7.29 -0.33
CA LEU A 52 -5.04 6.13 0.01
C LEU A 52 -3.72 6.62 0.62
N GLU A 53 -3.38 6.13 1.81
CA GLU A 53 -2.19 6.52 2.55
C GLU A 53 -1.46 5.32 3.12
N LEU A 54 -0.12 5.43 3.24
CA LEU A 54 0.68 4.53 4.07
C LEU A 54 0.80 5.11 5.46
N LYS A 55 0.48 4.30 6.46
CA LYS A 55 0.60 4.65 7.87
C LYS A 55 1.77 3.90 8.48
N LEU A 56 2.51 4.62 9.31
CA LEU A 56 3.48 4.06 10.26
C LEU A 56 2.74 3.79 11.55
N LEU A 57 2.72 2.55 12.01
CA LEU A 57 1.95 2.14 13.20
C LEU A 57 2.34 2.96 14.43
N GLU A 58 3.62 3.35 14.53
CA GLU A 58 4.17 4.09 15.66
C GLU A 58 3.79 5.59 15.68
N LYS A 59 3.13 6.10 14.64
CA LYS A 59 2.76 7.52 14.47
C LYS A 59 1.24 7.77 14.46
N ILE A 60 0.47 6.82 14.97
CA ILE A 60 -1.00 6.85 15.04
C ILE A 60 -1.40 6.99 16.50
#